data_AF-A0AAE1FUF5-F1
#
_entry.id   AF-A0AAE1FUF5-F1
#
_cell.length_a   1.000
_cell.length_b   1.000
_cell.length_c   1.000
_cell.angle_alpha   90.00
_cell.angle_beta   90.00
_cell.angle_gamma   90.00
#
_symmetry.space_group_name_H-M   'P 1'
#
loop_
_entity.id
_entity.type
_entity.pdbx_description
1 polymer ?
#
loop_
_entity_poly.entity_id
_entity_poly.type
_entity_poly.pdbx_seq_one_letter_code
_entity_poly.pdbx_strand_id
1 'polypeptide(L)'
;MCGVRTWLPFPYSLNNTVNITTVNTTTVNTTGYSSPVNTTTVNTTTVNTTTVNITGYSSPVNTTINTIIVNNNNNNTVHNTTDNTTTVNTTINTITLNTTDNTTTDNTTTVHTSTDNTTTVHTIIERASFLRQQCSNLGLSKGTYNKPPSGFFVIKGILGVCRTFKGASLSWTNFEWLLEESEVNKNIKSVTPRAAISVRHPLRRLVSAYRDKYLGGLPIDAYNDTYREKKDLIELWYLRWYNYWLPALISSGRVSSEHLYATYNNNSSSFGFMQELIITAYGGSDETLVKIFQKATFSFEQFIHHVLWTHELKLPDIHWLSIFNTCHPCFYHYDYVIHLETVQEDVRDLLSLTQFQLNSDEYPFPALHVTKEGTSSDSFYFANIPSHVMQRIFHVYALDFKLFGYSKNV
;
A
#
# COMPACT_ATOMS: atom_id res chain seq x y z
N MET A 1 25.40 29.68 50.97
CA MET A 1 26.03 28.34 51.02
C MET A 1 25.20 27.40 50.17
N CYS A 2 25.82 26.83 49.13
CA CYS A 2 25.22 25.82 48.26
C CYS A 2 24.95 24.52 49.02
N GLY A 3 23.84 23.86 48.68
CA GLY A 3 23.54 22.48 49.06
C GLY A 3 22.47 21.91 48.14
N VAL A 4 22.88 21.09 47.17
CA VAL A 4 22.03 20.44 46.16
C VAL A 4 21.18 19.34 46.80
N ARG A 5 19.89 19.28 46.46
CA ARG A 5 19.12 18.03 46.40
C ARG A 5 18.26 18.00 45.13
N THR A 6 18.22 16.81 44.57
CA THR A 6 17.83 16.38 43.23
C THR A 6 16.33 16.53 42.94
N TRP A 7 15.98 17.08 41.78
CA TRP A 7 14.67 16.88 41.17
C TRP A 7 14.62 15.50 40.50
N LEU A 8 13.79 14.59 41.03
CA LEU A 8 13.28 13.45 40.27
C LEU A 8 12.03 13.94 39.52
N PRO A 9 11.91 13.79 38.19
CA PRO A 9 10.62 13.90 37.54
C PRO A 9 9.85 12.61 37.83
N PHE A 10 8.72 12.71 38.53
CA PHE A 10 7.69 11.69 38.52
C PHE A 10 6.78 11.92 37.31
N PRO A 11 6.70 10.99 36.35
CA PRO A 11 5.53 10.84 35.51
C PRO A 11 4.74 9.65 36.06
N TYR A 12 3.88 9.87 37.04
CA TYR A 12 2.87 8.84 37.33
C TYR A 12 1.67 9.12 36.43
N SER A 13 1.45 8.25 35.45
CA SER A 13 0.15 8.08 34.83
C SER A 13 -0.82 7.54 35.88
N LEU A 14 -2.00 8.15 36.00
CA LEU A 14 -3.09 7.60 36.80
C LEU A 14 -4.01 6.80 35.87
N ASN A 15 -3.89 5.47 35.95
CA ASN A 15 -4.84 4.55 35.32
C ASN A 15 -5.90 4.17 36.36
N ASN A 16 -7.13 4.63 36.16
CA ASN A 16 -8.26 4.26 37.00
C ASN A 16 -9.02 3.11 36.34
N THR A 17 -9.15 1.98 37.05
CA THR A 17 -9.99 0.85 36.63
C THR A 17 -11.16 0.72 37.59
N VAL A 18 -12.38 0.79 37.05
CA VAL A 18 -13.62 0.60 37.82
C VAL A 18 -14.31 -0.66 37.33
N ASN A 19 -14.47 -1.64 38.21
CA ASN A 19 -15.18 -2.90 37.93
C ASN A 19 -16.54 -2.87 38.63
N ILE A 20 -17.62 -3.08 37.87
CA ILE A 20 -18.97 -3.03 38.41
C ILE A 20 -19.70 -4.32 38.05
N THR A 21 -20.14 -5.03 39.09
CA THR A 21 -20.94 -6.25 38.99
C THR A 21 -22.39 -5.95 39.33
N THR A 22 -23.24 -5.95 38.30
CA THR A 22 -24.72 -6.02 38.36
C THR A 22 -25.46 -4.89 39.09
N VAL A 23 -26.06 -3.97 38.33
CA VAL A 23 -27.28 -3.20 38.71
C VAL A 23 -28.00 -2.80 37.42
N ASN A 24 -29.34 -2.74 37.42
CA ASN A 24 -30.14 -2.35 36.25
C ASN A 24 -29.73 -0.99 35.62
N THR A 25 -29.16 -0.08 36.42
CA THR A 25 -28.62 1.22 35.97
C THR A 25 -27.39 1.56 36.80
N THR A 26 -26.31 2.01 36.17
CA THR A 26 -25.10 2.44 36.90
C THR A 26 -24.60 3.79 36.40
N THR A 27 -24.28 4.70 37.32
CA THR A 27 -23.66 6.01 37.04
C THR A 27 -22.23 6.04 37.58
N VAL A 28 -21.26 6.39 36.73
CA VAL A 28 -19.85 6.55 37.13
C VAL A 28 -19.43 8.00 36.92
N ASN A 29 -18.97 8.66 37.98
CA ASN A 29 -18.47 10.03 37.94
C ASN A 29 -16.95 10.04 38.09
N THR A 30 -16.23 10.67 37.15
CA THR A 30 -14.77 10.83 37.23
C THR A 30 -14.34 12.29 37.15
N THR A 31 -13.39 12.67 38.02
CA THR A 31 -12.80 14.02 38.10
C THR A 31 -11.28 13.91 38.00
N GLY A 32 -10.64 14.68 37.12
CA GLY A 32 -9.19 14.68 36.96
C GLY A 32 -8.60 16.10 36.91
N TYR A 33 -7.44 16.30 37.52
CA TYR A 33 -6.65 17.54 37.46
C TYR A 33 -5.25 17.26 36.87
N SER A 34 -4.91 18.02 35.83
CA SER A 34 -3.57 18.31 35.27
C SER A 34 -2.53 17.16 35.18
N SER A 35 -2.57 16.37 34.10
CA SER A 35 -1.40 15.73 33.46
C SER A 35 -1.80 15.17 32.07
N PRO A 36 -0.92 15.05 31.06
CA PRO A 36 -1.34 14.92 29.65
C PRO A 36 -1.89 13.56 29.21
N VAL A 37 -1.88 12.52 30.05
CA VAL A 37 -2.41 11.20 29.67
C VAL A 37 -3.00 10.50 30.90
N ASN A 38 -4.32 10.60 31.08
CA ASN A 38 -5.07 9.75 32.01
C ASN A 38 -5.96 8.81 31.20
N THR A 39 -5.92 7.51 31.50
CA THR A 39 -6.77 6.49 30.88
C THR A 39 -7.74 5.97 31.93
N THR A 40 -9.04 6.00 31.64
CA THR A 40 -10.06 5.39 32.51
C THR A 40 -10.62 4.17 31.83
N THR A 41 -10.56 3.02 32.51
CA THR A 41 -11.12 1.75 32.03
C THR A 41 -12.29 1.35 32.93
N VAL A 42 -13.47 1.18 32.34
CA VAL A 42 -14.66 0.71 33.05
C VAL A 42 -15.07 -0.66 32.50
N ASN A 43 -15.13 -1.67 33.38
CA ASN A 43 -15.56 -3.01 33.01
C ASN A 43 -16.92 -3.32 33.67
N THR A 44 -17.92 -3.66 32.86
CA THR A 44 -19.28 -3.99 33.32
C THR A 44 -19.76 -5.32 32.75
N THR A 45 -20.35 -6.18 33.59
CA THR A 45 -20.72 -7.56 33.21
C THR A 45 -22.20 -7.79 32.88
N THR A 46 -23.12 -6.90 33.29
CA THR A 46 -24.54 -6.96 32.89
C THR A 46 -25.27 -5.65 33.23
N VAL A 47 -25.64 -4.85 32.23
CA VAL A 47 -26.38 -3.58 32.46
C VAL A 47 -27.26 -3.28 31.23
N ASN A 48 -28.52 -2.88 31.44
CA ASN A 48 -29.38 -2.39 30.36
C ASN A 48 -29.04 -0.94 29.95
N THR A 49 -28.49 -0.15 30.88
CA THR A 49 -28.11 1.25 30.63
C THR A 49 -26.97 1.71 31.56
N THR A 50 -25.86 2.16 30.98
CA THR A 50 -24.72 2.72 31.72
C THR A 50 -24.54 4.19 31.36
N THR A 51 -24.33 5.06 32.36
CA THR A 51 -24.06 6.49 32.15
C THR A 51 -22.74 6.87 32.82
N VAL A 52 -21.85 7.51 32.07
CA VAL A 52 -20.54 7.96 32.58
C VAL A 52 -20.47 9.47 32.44
N ASN A 53 -20.29 10.18 33.56
CA ASN A 53 -20.12 11.62 33.58
C ASN A 53 -18.67 11.96 33.90
N ILE A 54 -18.03 12.72 33.02
CA ILE A 54 -16.64 13.15 33.17
C ILE A 54 -16.63 14.66 33.32
N THR A 55 -16.03 15.17 34.40
CA THR A 55 -15.96 16.62 34.66
C THR A 55 -14.54 17.06 35.02
N GLY A 56 -14.00 18.07 34.34
CA GLY A 56 -12.68 18.67 34.62
C GLY A 56 -12.29 19.73 33.59
N TYR A 57 -11.32 20.60 33.92
CA TYR A 57 -10.89 21.73 33.06
C TYR A 57 -10.20 21.30 31.74
N SER A 58 -9.80 20.03 31.65
CA SER A 58 -9.35 19.36 30.43
C SER A 58 -9.70 17.87 30.57
N SER A 59 -10.73 17.41 29.88
CA SER A 59 -11.20 16.02 29.95
C SER A 59 -10.09 15.01 29.56
N PRO A 60 -10.10 13.77 30.08
CA PRO A 60 -9.13 12.74 29.74
C PRO A 60 -9.08 12.50 28.23
N VAL A 61 -7.87 12.37 27.68
CA VAL A 61 -7.65 12.19 26.23
C VAL A 61 -8.25 10.88 25.71
N ASN A 62 -8.27 9.81 26.53
CA ASN A 62 -8.78 8.50 26.15
C ASN A 62 -9.65 7.87 27.26
N THR A 63 -10.86 7.42 26.90
CA THR A 63 -11.74 6.63 27.78
C THR A 63 -12.07 5.31 27.08
N THR A 64 -11.88 4.18 27.79
CA THR A 64 -12.16 2.83 27.26
C THR A 64 -13.24 2.17 28.11
N ILE A 65 -14.32 1.73 27.46
CA ILE A 65 -15.42 1.00 28.12
C ILE A 65 -15.48 -0.41 27.55
N ASN A 66 -15.40 -1.41 28.42
CA ASN A 66 -15.57 -2.82 28.05
C ASN A 66 -16.87 -3.36 28.65
N THR A 67 -17.79 -3.83 27.82
CA THR A 67 -19.06 -4.41 28.27
C THR A 67 -19.25 -5.81 27.70
N ILE A 68 -19.65 -6.76 28.55
CA ILE A 68 -20.07 -8.11 28.16
C ILE A 68 -21.60 -8.16 28.26
N ILE A 69 -22.30 -8.55 27.19
CA ILE A 69 -23.76 -8.66 27.20
C ILE A 69 -24.17 -10.11 26.93
N VAL A 70 -25.17 -10.57 27.70
CA VAL A 70 -25.88 -11.84 27.51
C VAL A 70 -27.34 -11.49 27.18
N ASN A 71 -27.69 -11.57 25.88
CA ASN A 71 -29.03 -11.62 25.25
C ASN A 71 -30.24 -10.91 25.92
N ASN A 72 -30.84 -9.90 25.26
CA ASN A 72 -32.27 -9.93 24.85
C ASN A 72 -32.73 -8.72 23.99
N ASN A 73 -33.86 -8.94 23.30
CA ASN A 73 -34.54 -8.16 22.25
C ASN A 73 -34.93 -6.67 22.51
N ASN A 74 -35.04 -5.93 21.39
CA ASN A 74 -35.94 -4.81 21.03
C ASN A 74 -35.42 -3.34 20.91
N ASN A 75 -35.68 -2.78 19.72
CA ASN A 75 -36.00 -1.40 19.26
C ASN A 75 -35.58 -0.13 20.06
N ASN A 76 -34.88 0.81 19.37
CA ASN A 76 -35.32 2.17 18.92
C ASN A 76 -34.30 3.35 19.03
N THR A 77 -34.25 4.11 17.92
CA THR A 77 -34.03 5.57 17.65
C THR A 77 -32.79 6.38 18.12
N VAL A 78 -32.42 7.35 17.26
CA VAL A 78 -31.13 8.10 17.18
C VAL A 78 -31.32 9.61 17.48
N HIS A 79 -30.34 10.24 18.15
CA HIS A 79 -29.98 11.65 17.89
C HIS A 79 -28.51 11.98 18.26
N ASN A 80 -27.93 12.99 17.59
CA ASN A 80 -26.49 13.22 17.41
C ASN A 80 -26.11 14.68 17.78
N THR A 81 -24.98 14.90 18.49
CA THR A 81 -24.12 16.12 18.38
C THR A 81 -22.76 15.99 19.13
N THR A 82 -21.67 15.93 18.33
CA THR A 82 -20.25 16.38 18.49
C THR A 82 -19.22 15.77 19.49
N ASP A 83 -18.10 15.35 18.87
CA ASP A 83 -16.66 15.21 19.20
C ASP A 83 -16.13 14.74 20.58
N ASN A 84 -15.73 13.47 20.64
CA ASN A 84 -14.56 12.92 21.37
C ASN A 84 -14.23 11.50 20.86
N THR A 85 -12.95 11.14 20.73
CA THR A 85 -12.52 9.79 20.32
C THR A 85 -12.85 8.77 21.41
N THR A 86 -13.94 8.04 21.19
CA THR A 86 -14.39 6.97 22.08
C THR A 86 -14.05 5.63 21.43
N THR A 87 -13.17 4.84 22.03
CA THR A 87 -12.92 3.46 21.59
C THR A 87 -13.88 2.54 22.32
N VAL A 88 -14.93 2.10 21.63
CA VAL A 88 -15.93 1.17 22.15
C VAL A 88 -15.61 -0.23 21.64
N ASN A 89 -15.35 -1.17 22.55
CA ASN A 89 -15.26 -2.59 22.23
C ASN A 89 -16.52 -3.28 22.75
N THR A 90 -17.59 -3.29 21.95
CA THR A 90 -18.79 -4.08 22.22
C THR A 90 -19.39 -4.62 20.93
N THR A 91 -19.74 -5.91 20.93
CA THR A 91 -20.86 -6.39 20.13
C THR A 91 -22.12 -5.94 20.86
N ILE A 92 -22.90 -4.98 20.33
CA ILE A 92 -24.38 -4.83 20.45
C ILE A 92 -24.88 -3.40 20.16
N ASN A 93 -26.14 -3.36 19.70
CA ASN A 93 -26.99 -2.21 19.40
C ASN A 93 -27.00 -1.10 20.47
N THR A 94 -26.47 0.09 20.11
CA THR A 94 -26.68 1.45 20.65
C THR A 94 -26.10 1.83 22.04
N ILE A 95 -25.39 2.98 22.10
CA ILE A 95 -24.84 3.65 23.31
C ILE A 95 -25.08 5.18 23.23
N THR A 96 -25.32 5.87 24.37
CA THR A 96 -25.55 7.34 24.50
C THR A 96 -24.48 8.02 25.37
N LEU A 97 -24.02 9.23 25.04
CA LEU A 97 -23.08 10.07 25.81
C LEU A 97 -23.57 11.53 25.88
N ASN A 98 -23.42 12.21 27.02
CA ASN A 98 -23.72 13.64 27.18
C ASN A 98 -22.47 14.41 27.62
N THR A 99 -22.14 15.50 26.91
CA THR A 99 -21.11 16.48 27.30
C THR A 99 -21.64 17.90 27.14
N THR A 100 -21.14 18.83 27.95
CA THR A 100 -21.41 20.26 27.86
C THR A 100 -20.07 20.98 27.65
N ASP A 101 -19.76 21.41 26.42
CA ASP A 101 -19.51 22.82 26.10
C ASP A 101 -18.99 23.06 24.67
N ASN A 102 -19.23 24.30 24.21
CA ASN A 102 -19.04 24.83 22.85
C ASN A 102 -17.58 24.86 22.37
N THR A 103 -17.29 24.27 21.20
CA THR A 103 -16.44 24.84 20.11
C THR A 103 -16.24 23.83 18.96
N THR A 104 -16.19 24.35 17.73
CA THR A 104 -16.21 23.67 16.42
C THR A 104 -14.87 23.09 15.95
N THR A 105 -14.79 21.82 15.47
CA THR A 105 -14.13 21.35 14.19
C THR A 105 -13.95 19.82 14.04
N ASP A 106 -14.20 19.33 12.81
CA ASP A 106 -13.75 18.12 12.05
C ASP A 106 -13.84 16.68 12.62
N ASN A 107 -14.72 15.87 11.98
CA ASN A 107 -15.02 14.47 12.31
C ASN A 107 -14.13 13.45 11.55
N THR A 108 -13.46 12.54 12.27
CA THR A 108 -12.99 11.24 11.73
C THR A 108 -13.27 10.12 12.72
N THR A 109 -13.99 9.08 12.29
CA THR A 109 -14.30 7.88 13.09
C THR A 109 -13.48 6.68 12.57
N THR A 110 -12.71 6.04 13.44
CA THR A 110 -11.97 4.80 13.12
C THR A 110 -12.51 3.66 13.98
N VAL A 111 -13.01 2.60 13.36
CA VAL A 111 -13.51 1.39 14.04
C VAL A 111 -12.46 0.28 13.87
N HIS A 112 -12.03 -0.33 14.98
CA HIS A 112 -11.24 -1.56 14.95
C HIS A 112 -12.08 -2.72 15.48
N THR A 113 -12.32 -3.73 14.65
CA THR A 113 -12.94 -5.00 15.03
C THR A 113 -11.88 -6.10 15.18
N SER A 114 -11.96 -6.87 16.27
CA SER A 114 -11.15 -8.06 16.47
C SER A 114 -11.48 -9.15 15.46
N THR A 115 -10.44 -9.83 14.98
CA THR A 115 -10.42 -10.83 13.92
C THR A 115 -11.31 -12.05 14.19
N ASP A 116 -12.42 -12.11 13.47
CA ASP A 116 -12.98 -13.36 12.99
C ASP A 116 -12.30 -13.65 11.63
N ASN A 117 -11.74 -14.84 11.43
CA ASN A 117 -11.01 -15.26 10.20
C ASN A 117 -11.88 -15.20 8.93
N THR A 118 -13.18 -14.97 9.08
CA THR A 118 -14.15 -14.73 8.01
C THR A 118 -13.97 -13.35 7.36
N THR A 119 -13.57 -12.34 8.13
CA THR A 119 -13.58 -10.94 7.67
C THR A 119 -12.58 -10.66 6.54
N THR A 120 -11.39 -11.28 6.55
CA THR A 120 -10.33 -11.02 5.55
C THR A 120 -10.51 -11.82 4.26
N VAL A 121 -10.98 -13.07 4.33
CA VAL A 121 -11.35 -13.89 3.15
C VAL A 121 -12.39 -13.18 2.28
N HIS A 122 -13.31 -12.47 2.93
CA HIS A 122 -14.28 -11.62 2.24
C HIS A 122 -13.60 -10.48 1.47
N THR A 123 -12.50 -9.90 1.96
CA THR A 123 -11.89 -8.70 1.35
C THR A 123 -11.30 -8.91 -0.04
N ILE A 124 -10.57 -10.00 -0.32
CA ILE A 124 -9.94 -10.19 -1.64
C ILE A 124 -10.96 -10.51 -2.75
N ILE A 125 -12.06 -11.17 -2.38
CA ILE A 125 -13.21 -11.45 -3.27
C ILE A 125 -14.09 -10.20 -3.45
N GLU A 126 -14.32 -9.45 -2.37
CA GLU A 126 -15.03 -8.18 -2.40
C GLU A 126 -14.29 -7.15 -3.25
N ARG A 127 -12.96 -7.05 -3.11
CA ARG A 127 -12.13 -6.19 -3.97
C ARG A 127 -12.20 -6.60 -5.44
N ALA A 128 -12.24 -7.90 -5.76
CA ALA A 128 -12.47 -8.36 -7.12
C ALA A 128 -13.86 -7.99 -7.66
N SER A 129 -14.89 -8.06 -6.80
CA SER A 129 -16.24 -7.63 -7.14
C SER A 129 -16.34 -6.12 -7.34
N PHE A 130 -15.69 -5.34 -6.48
CA PHE A 130 -15.53 -3.90 -6.62
C PHE A 130 -14.85 -3.53 -7.93
N LEU A 131 -13.72 -4.18 -8.27
CA LEU A 131 -13.02 -3.98 -9.54
C LEU A 131 -13.97 -4.17 -10.74
N ARG A 132 -14.71 -5.28 -10.77
CA ARG A 132 -15.68 -5.56 -11.85
C ARG A 132 -16.76 -4.48 -11.95
N GLN A 133 -17.28 -4.02 -10.80
CA GLN A 133 -18.26 -2.95 -10.75
C GLN A 133 -17.67 -1.63 -11.29
N GLN A 134 -16.46 -1.27 -10.89
CA GLN A 134 -15.79 -0.06 -11.39
C GLN A 134 -15.52 -0.13 -12.90
N CYS A 135 -15.06 -1.28 -13.41
CA CYS A 135 -14.89 -1.50 -14.84
C CYS A 135 -16.22 -1.32 -15.60
N SER A 136 -17.33 -1.83 -15.07
CA SER A 136 -18.66 -1.65 -15.65
C SER A 136 -19.09 -0.17 -15.65
N ASN A 137 -18.96 0.51 -14.51
CA ASN A 137 -19.33 1.91 -14.34
C ASN A 137 -18.54 2.85 -15.27
N LEU A 138 -17.29 2.49 -15.58
CA LEU A 138 -16.43 3.24 -16.49
C LEU A 138 -16.63 2.85 -17.97
N GLY A 139 -17.52 1.89 -18.28
CA GLY A 139 -17.76 1.41 -19.64
C GLY A 139 -16.59 0.60 -20.23
N LEU A 140 -15.71 0.07 -19.38
CA LEU A 140 -14.47 -0.63 -19.76
C LEU A 140 -14.64 -2.16 -19.85
N SER A 141 -15.85 -2.69 -19.66
CA SER A 141 -16.16 -4.13 -19.63
C SER A 141 -16.38 -4.77 -21.02
N LYS A 142 -16.10 -4.05 -22.11
CA LYS A 142 -16.32 -4.56 -23.47
C LYS A 142 -15.12 -5.39 -23.93
N GLY A 143 -15.31 -6.70 -23.98
CA GLY A 143 -14.33 -7.66 -24.48
C GLY A 143 -13.60 -8.38 -23.34
N THR A 144 -13.39 -9.68 -23.51
CA THR A 144 -12.63 -10.52 -22.58
C THR A 144 -11.43 -11.13 -23.29
N TYR A 145 -10.25 -10.92 -22.72
CA TYR A 145 -9.04 -11.62 -23.11
C TYR A 145 -9.05 -13.02 -22.52
N ASN A 146 -9.07 -14.02 -23.39
CA ASN A 146 -8.97 -15.43 -22.99
C ASN A 146 -7.52 -15.83 -22.69
N LYS A 147 -6.55 -14.96 -22.99
CA LYS A 147 -5.13 -15.18 -22.68
C LYS A 147 -4.72 -14.29 -21.50
N PRO A 148 -3.90 -14.84 -20.58
CA PRO A 148 -3.38 -14.05 -19.48
C PRO A 148 -2.47 -12.91 -19.98
N PRO A 149 -2.42 -11.76 -19.29
CA PRO A 149 -1.52 -10.65 -19.61
C PRO A 149 -0.03 -11.02 -19.56
N SER A 150 0.83 -10.21 -20.17
CA SER A 150 2.28 -10.45 -20.27
C SER A 150 3.04 -10.49 -18.92
N GLY A 151 2.42 -10.07 -17.82
CA GLY A 151 2.98 -10.11 -16.45
C GLY A 151 2.38 -11.20 -15.56
N PHE A 152 1.73 -12.20 -16.16
CA PHE A 152 1.00 -13.25 -15.48
C PHE A 152 1.86 -14.50 -15.32
N PHE A 153 2.00 -14.96 -14.08
CA PHE A 153 2.73 -16.18 -13.72
C PHE A 153 1.71 -17.23 -13.33
N VAL A 154 1.92 -18.46 -13.79
CA VAL A 154 0.97 -19.56 -13.61
C VAL A 154 1.64 -20.64 -12.79
N ILE A 155 1.32 -20.70 -11.51
CA ILE A 155 1.66 -21.83 -10.66
C ILE A 155 0.74 -22.97 -11.10
N LYS A 156 1.32 -23.98 -11.75
CA LYS A 156 0.61 -25.00 -12.54
C LYS A 156 -0.61 -25.57 -11.80
N GLY A 157 -1.79 -25.20 -12.30
CA GLY A 157 -3.09 -25.66 -11.79
C GLY A 157 -3.43 -25.23 -10.36
N ILE A 158 -2.60 -24.43 -9.67
CA ILE A 158 -2.89 -23.90 -8.33
C ILE A 158 -3.44 -22.49 -8.43
N LEU A 159 -2.69 -21.58 -9.07
CA LEU A 159 -2.96 -20.15 -9.02
C LEU A 159 -2.28 -19.42 -10.17
N GLY A 160 -3.02 -18.53 -10.83
CA GLY A 160 -2.48 -17.56 -11.77
C GLY A 160 -2.39 -16.18 -11.12
N VAL A 161 -1.26 -15.49 -11.17
CA VAL A 161 -1.13 -14.14 -10.58
C VAL A 161 -0.58 -13.16 -11.60
N CYS A 162 -1.32 -12.08 -11.88
CA CYS A 162 -0.73 -10.91 -12.50
C CYS A 162 -0.02 -10.09 -11.43
N ARG A 163 1.31 -10.01 -11.51
CA ARG A 163 2.13 -9.23 -10.57
C ARG A 163 2.52 -7.90 -11.19
N THR A 164 2.50 -6.87 -10.36
CA THR A 164 3.01 -5.56 -10.76
C THR A 164 4.50 -5.44 -10.44
N PHE A 165 5.27 -4.91 -11.38
CA PHE A 165 6.67 -4.58 -11.11
C PHE A 165 6.74 -3.54 -9.99
N LYS A 166 7.73 -3.68 -9.10
CA LYS A 166 7.80 -2.92 -7.83
C LYS A 166 6.58 -3.09 -6.90
N GLY A 167 5.75 -4.09 -7.17
CA GLY A 167 4.70 -4.61 -6.30
C GLY A 167 5.08 -5.98 -5.71
N ALA A 168 6.27 -6.09 -5.11
CA ALA A 168 6.83 -7.34 -4.58
C ALA A 168 7.05 -8.44 -5.64
N SER A 169 7.48 -8.04 -6.84
CA SER A 169 7.70 -8.96 -7.95
C SER A 169 8.67 -10.10 -7.59
N LEU A 170 9.77 -9.86 -6.87
CA LEU A 170 10.69 -10.93 -6.45
C LEU A 170 10.03 -11.88 -5.44
N SER A 171 9.27 -11.34 -4.47
CA SER A 171 8.53 -12.17 -3.51
C SER A 171 7.60 -13.15 -4.22
N TRP A 172 6.88 -12.69 -5.24
CA TRP A 172 6.02 -13.54 -6.05
C TRP A 172 6.81 -14.60 -6.82
N THR A 173 8.00 -14.29 -7.36
CA THR A 173 8.85 -15.28 -8.04
C THR A 173 9.36 -16.34 -7.08
N ASN A 174 9.83 -15.96 -5.89
CA ASN A 174 10.28 -16.94 -4.90
C ASN A 174 9.13 -17.80 -4.37
N PHE A 175 7.95 -17.20 -4.24
CA PHE A 175 6.74 -17.92 -3.85
C PHE A 175 6.27 -18.91 -4.91
N GLU A 176 6.34 -18.52 -6.19
CA GLU A 176 6.08 -19.41 -7.32
C GLU A 176 7.00 -20.64 -7.28
N TRP A 177 8.31 -20.45 -7.14
CA TRP A 177 9.27 -21.57 -7.02
C TRP A 177 8.96 -22.48 -5.83
N LEU A 178 8.65 -21.89 -4.67
CA LEU A 178 8.31 -22.64 -3.46
C LEU A 178 7.04 -23.50 -3.65
N LEU A 179 6.04 -22.99 -4.36
CA LEU A 179 4.84 -23.76 -4.70
C LEU A 179 5.11 -24.78 -5.82
N GLU A 180 5.97 -24.47 -6.79
CA GLU A 180 6.33 -25.38 -7.87
C GLU A 180 7.07 -26.63 -7.37
N GLU A 181 7.93 -26.48 -6.37
CA GLU A 181 8.68 -27.58 -5.75
C GLU A 181 7.85 -28.44 -4.79
N SER A 182 6.64 -27.98 -4.44
CA SER A 182 5.75 -28.67 -3.49
C SER A 182 5.29 -30.05 -3.99
N GLU A 183 5.08 -30.98 -3.05
CA GLU A 183 4.48 -32.30 -3.35
C GLU A 183 3.05 -32.17 -3.90
N VAL A 184 2.36 -31.09 -3.55
CA VAL A 184 1.03 -30.78 -4.07
C VAL A 184 1.10 -30.58 -5.58
N ASN A 185 2.05 -29.77 -6.08
CA ASN A 185 2.21 -29.45 -7.50
C ASN A 185 2.54 -30.68 -8.36
N LYS A 186 3.32 -31.63 -7.85
CA LYS A 186 3.72 -32.85 -8.57
C LYS A 186 2.53 -33.73 -9.00
N ASN A 187 1.38 -33.60 -8.33
CA ASN A 187 0.20 -34.45 -8.52
C ASN A 187 -0.99 -33.74 -9.21
N ILE A 188 -0.83 -32.49 -9.64
CA ILE A 188 -1.91 -31.69 -10.22
C ILE A 188 -2.15 -32.07 -11.68
N LYS A 189 -3.34 -32.60 -11.97
CA LYS A 189 -3.87 -32.70 -13.34
C LYS A 189 -4.26 -31.30 -13.85
N SER A 190 -4.18 -31.06 -15.16
CA SER A 190 -4.44 -29.76 -15.79
C SER A 190 -5.82 -29.19 -15.43
N VAL A 191 -5.90 -28.39 -14.37
CA VAL A 191 -7.07 -27.59 -13.98
C VAL A 191 -6.76 -26.14 -14.31
N THR A 192 -7.76 -25.38 -14.78
CA THR A 192 -7.63 -23.93 -14.94
C THR A 192 -7.50 -23.29 -13.55
N PRO A 193 -6.37 -22.65 -13.24
CA PRO A 193 -6.18 -22.06 -11.92
C PRO A 193 -7.08 -20.83 -11.76
N ARG A 194 -7.46 -20.53 -10.51
CA ARG A 194 -8.06 -19.23 -10.19
C ARG A 194 -7.04 -18.12 -10.43
N ALA A 195 -7.53 -16.95 -10.83
CA ALA A 195 -6.71 -15.81 -11.18
C ALA A 195 -6.74 -14.73 -10.09
N ALA A 196 -5.57 -14.29 -9.65
CA ALA A 196 -5.39 -13.14 -8.78
C ALA A 196 -4.65 -12.02 -9.50
N ILE A 197 -4.90 -10.78 -9.08
CA ILE A 197 -4.10 -9.61 -9.43
C ILE A 197 -3.49 -9.03 -8.15
N SER A 198 -2.17 -8.83 -8.14
CA SER A 198 -1.45 -8.19 -7.03
C SER A 198 -1.15 -6.74 -7.35
N VAL A 199 -1.74 -5.83 -6.58
CA VAL A 199 -1.68 -4.38 -6.76
C VAL A 199 -0.99 -3.69 -5.60
N ARG A 200 -0.48 -2.48 -5.86
CA ARG A 200 0.14 -1.60 -4.86
C ARG A 200 -0.30 -0.18 -5.13
N HIS A 201 -0.39 0.64 -4.09
CA HIS A 201 -0.67 2.05 -4.22
C HIS A 201 0.24 2.74 -5.28
N PRO A 202 -0.31 3.44 -6.28
CA PRO A 202 0.46 3.98 -7.40
C PRO A 202 1.66 4.84 -6.99
N LEU A 203 1.47 5.73 -6.01
CA LEU A 203 2.55 6.59 -5.51
C LEU A 203 3.65 5.82 -4.77
N ARG A 204 3.30 4.77 -4.02
CA ARG A 204 4.30 3.93 -3.32
C ARG A 204 5.13 3.13 -4.31
N ARG A 205 4.52 2.74 -5.43
CA ARG A 205 5.22 2.07 -6.52
C ARG A 205 6.23 2.99 -7.21
N LEU A 206 5.92 4.27 -7.40
CA LEU A 206 6.88 5.27 -7.89
C LEU A 206 8.07 5.45 -6.95
N VAL A 207 7.84 5.56 -5.64
CA VAL A 207 8.93 5.63 -4.64
C VAL A 207 9.78 4.36 -4.69
N SER A 208 9.16 3.19 -4.78
CA SER A 208 9.87 1.92 -4.90
C SER A 208 10.68 1.81 -6.20
N ALA A 209 10.17 2.33 -7.31
CA ALA A 209 10.89 2.37 -8.58
C ALA A 209 12.09 3.33 -8.50
N TYR A 210 11.93 4.51 -7.91
CA TYR A 210 13.02 5.46 -7.69
C TYR A 210 14.13 4.90 -6.80
N ARG A 211 13.76 4.37 -5.62
CA ARG A 211 14.71 3.78 -4.66
C ARG A 211 15.54 2.67 -5.30
N ASP A 212 14.91 1.83 -6.13
CA ASP A 212 15.61 0.75 -6.81
C ASP A 212 16.41 1.24 -8.02
N LYS A 213 15.75 1.82 -9.03
CA LYS A 213 16.36 2.09 -10.35
C LYS A 213 17.31 3.28 -10.35
N TYR A 214 17.03 4.26 -9.50
CA TYR A 214 17.82 5.48 -9.34
C TYR A 214 18.54 5.54 -7.99
N LEU A 215 18.70 4.38 -7.33
CA LEU A 215 19.50 4.20 -6.12
C LEU A 215 19.11 5.15 -4.98
N GLY A 216 17.84 5.57 -4.93
CA GLY A 216 17.35 6.55 -3.97
C GLY A 216 18.03 7.93 -4.06
N GLY A 217 18.63 8.26 -5.21
CA GLY A 217 19.34 9.51 -5.47
C GLY A 217 20.86 9.43 -5.39
N LEU A 218 21.43 8.27 -5.06
CA LEU A 218 22.87 8.04 -5.14
C LEU A 218 23.36 8.08 -6.61
N PRO A 219 24.64 8.41 -6.85
CA PRO A 219 25.18 8.45 -8.20
C PRO A 219 25.30 7.06 -8.84
N ILE A 220 25.27 6.97 -10.17
CA ILE A 220 25.23 5.66 -10.87
C ILE A 220 26.45 4.79 -10.59
N ASP A 221 27.62 5.38 -10.34
CA ASP A 221 28.82 4.63 -9.98
C ASP A 221 28.75 3.96 -8.60
N ALA A 222 27.77 4.33 -7.77
CA ALA A 222 27.43 3.55 -6.58
C ALA A 222 26.87 2.17 -6.95
N TYR A 223 26.35 1.97 -8.17
CA TYR A 223 25.90 0.69 -8.71
C TYR A 223 27.06 -0.18 -9.21
N ASN A 224 28.08 -0.39 -8.38
CA ASN A 224 29.21 -1.26 -8.68
C ASN A 224 28.94 -2.72 -8.28
N ASP A 225 29.88 -3.61 -8.59
CA ASP A 225 29.78 -5.05 -8.33
C ASP A 225 29.50 -5.34 -6.84
N THR A 226 30.18 -4.64 -5.92
CA THR A 226 29.97 -4.76 -4.48
C THR A 226 28.54 -4.38 -4.07
N TYR A 227 27.98 -3.32 -4.63
CA TYR A 227 26.58 -2.93 -4.37
C TYR A 227 25.62 -4.01 -4.87
N ARG A 228 25.86 -4.56 -6.08
CA ARG A 228 25.00 -5.59 -6.67
C ARG A 228 25.04 -6.89 -5.87
N GLU A 229 26.24 -7.35 -5.48
CA GLU A 229 26.43 -8.55 -4.66
C GLU A 229 25.74 -8.40 -3.30
N LYS A 230 25.95 -7.27 -2.62
CA LYS A 230 25.32 -6.99 -1.31
C LYS A 230 23.78 -7.00 -1.38
N LYS A 231 23.22 -6.63 -2.52
CA LYS A 231 21.77 -6.51 -2.73
C LYS A 231 21.17 -7.68 -3.51
N ASP A 232 21.97 -8.70 -3.84
CA ASP A 232 21.58 -9.85 -4.66
C ASP A 232 20.92 -9.44 -5.99
N LEU A 233 21.53 -8.45 -6.68
CA LEU A 233 21.01 -7.89 -7.93
C LEU A 233 21.70 -8.52 -9.14
N ILE A 234 20.90 -9.18 -9.98
CA ILE A 234 21.36 -9.80 -11.24
C ILE A 234 21.47 -8.81 -12.41
N GLU A 235 20.87 -7.63 -12.32
CA GLU A 235 20.85 -6.65 -13.41
C GLU A 235 22.26 -6.07 -13.64
N LEU A 236 22.79 -6.22 -14.85
CA LEU A 236 24.11 -5.70 -15.20
C LEU A 236 24.09 -4.16 -15.30
N TRP A 237 25.26 -3.55 -15.05
CA TRP A 237 25.42 -2.09 -15.09
C TRP A 237 24.98 -1.49 -16.44
N TYR A 238 25.37 -2.12 -17.56
CA TYR A 238 24.98 -1.68 -18.90
C TYR A 238 23.46 -1.66 -19.08
N LEU A 239 22.74 -2.70 -18.62
CA LEU A 239 21.27 -2.74 -18.73
C LEU A 239 20.65 -1.59 -17.92
N ARG A 240 21.18 -1.31 -16.73
CA ARG A 240 20.71 -0.19 -15.91
C ARG A 240 20.97 1.17 -16.58
N TRP A 241 22.12 1.33 -17.22
CA TRP A 241 22.46 2.53 -17.96
C TRP A 241 21.45 2.82 -19.08
N TYR A 242 21.21 1.86 -19.96
CA TYR A 242 20.32 2.04 -21.12
C TYR A 242 18.83 2.06 -20.78
N ASN A 243 18.39 1.32 -19.76
CA ASN A 243 16.97 1.26 -19.39
C ASN A 243 16.49 2.48 -18.61
N TYR A 244 17.35 3.09 -17.78
CA TYR A 244 16.90 4.11 -16.83
C TYR A 244 17.75 5.39 -16.86
N TRP A 245 19.08 5.27 -16.82
CA TRP A 245 19.94 6.43 -16.58
C TRP A 245 20.12 7.32 -17.81
N LEU A 246 20.45 6.75 -18.97
CA LEU A 246 20.57 7.51 -20.20
C LEU A 246 19.22 8.13 -20.65
N PRO A 247 18.08 7.42 -20.60
CA PRO A 247 16.76 8.03 -20.78
C PRO A 247 16.49 9.20 -19.82
N ALA A 248 16.86 9.08 -18.54
CA ALA A 248 16.69 10.16 -17.58
C ALA A 248 17.58 11.37 -17.88
N LEU A 249 18.82 11.14 -18.32
CA LEU A 249 19.73 12.21 -18.76
C LEU A 249 19.16 12.98 -19.95
N ILE A 250 18.52 12.27 -20.90
CA ILE A 250 17.84 12.88 -22.05
C ILE A 250 16.61 13.68 -21.58
N SER A 251 15.73 13.07 -20.79
CA SER A 251 14.51 13.72 -20.32
C SER A 251 14.76 14.94 -19.41
N SER A 252 15.91 14.99 -18.75
CA SER A 252 16.35 16.13 -17.93
C SER A 252 17.09 17.21 -18.73
N GLY A 253 17.30 17.00 -20.04
CA GLY A 253 18.02 17.92 -20.93
C GLY A 253 19.54 17.92 -20.76
N ARG A 254 20.11 16.98 -19.97
CA ARG A 254 21.56 16.84 -19.81
C ARG A 254 22.22 16.20 -21.03
N VAL A 255 21.46 15.41 -21.79
CA VAL A 255 21.83 14.85 -23.10
C VAL A 255 20.78 15.32 -24.11
N SER A 256 21.22 15.77 -25.30
CA SER A 256 20.30 16.21 -26.37
C SER A 256 19.34 15.08 -26.74
N SER A 257 18.06 15.40 -26.94
CA SER A 257 17.03 14.45 -27.38
C SER A 257 16.93 14.31 -28.91
N GLU A 258 17.72 15.08 -29.67
CA GLU A 258 17.62 15.15 -31.14
C GLU A 258 17.80 13.79 -31.81
N HIS A 259 18.83 13.02 -31.41
CA HIS A 259 19.06 11.69 -31.97
C HIS A 259 17.91 10.74 -31.65
N LEU A 260 17.34 10.81 -30.45
CA LEU A 260 16.19 9.98 -30.07
C LEU A 260 14.99 10.24 -30.98
N TYR A 261 14.62 11.51 -31.17
CA TYR A 261 13.46 11.86 -31.99
C TYR A 261 13.68 11.57 -33.48
N ALA A 262 14.92 11.70 -33.97
CA ALA A 262 15.27 11.31 -35.34
C ALA A 262 15.10 9.79 -35.55
N THR A 263 15.50 8.97 -34.58
CA THR A 263 15.33 7.51 -34.64
C THR A 263 13.87 7.10 -34.46
N TYR A 264 13.15 7.71 -33.52
CA TYR A 264 11.76 7.39 -33.19
C TYR A 264 10.82 7.51 -34.41
N ASN A 265 11.08 8.45 -35.31
CA ASN A 265 10.26 8.68 -36.50
C ASN A 265 10.54 7.70 -37.66
N ASN A 266 11.66 6.99 -37.65
CA ASN A 266 12.19 6.30 -38.83
C ASN A 266 11.94 4.78 -38.87
N ASN A 267 11.29 4.16 -37.87
CA ASN A 267 11.06 2.70 -37.85
C ASN A 267 9.67 2.30 -37.32
N SER A 268 8.85 1.80 -38.25
CA SER A 268 7.89 0.68 -38.17
C SER A 268 7.30 0.28 -36.80
N SER A 269 5.97 0.44 -36.71
CA SER A 269 4.88 -0.39 -36.13
C SER A 269 5.06 -1.44 -35.02
N SER A 270 6.22 -1.62 -34.40
CA SER A 270 6.39 -2.44 -33.21
C SER A 270 6.51 -1.53 -32.00
N PHE A 271 5.78 -1.84 -30.91
CA PHE A 271 6.02 -1.26 -29.59
C PHE A 271 7.50 -1.51 -29.21
N GLY A 272 8.39 -0.60 -29.60
CA GLY A 272 9.83 -0.72 -29.35
C GLY A 272 10.13 -0.35 -27.90
N PHE A 273 10.89 -1.20 -27.21
CA PHE A 273 11.32 -0.90 -25.85
C PHE A 273 12.19 0.37 -25.87
N MET A 274 12.00 1.29 -24.90
CA MET A 274 12.81 2.52 -24.79
C MET A 274 14.31 2.23 -24.94
N GLN A 275 14.76 1.11 -24.39
CA GLN A 275 16.11 0.61 -24.50
C GLN A 275 16.63 0.52 -25.95
N GLU A 276 15.87 -0.11 -26.85
CA GLU A 276 16.29 -0.34 -28.23
C GLU A 276 16.46 0.98 -28.98
N LEU A 277 15.54 1.93 -28.75
CA LEU A 277 15.62 3.28 -29.31
C LEU A 277 16.87 4.01 -28.80
N ILE A 278 17.17 3.90 -27.51
CA ILE A 278 18.32 4.56 -26.90
C ILE A 278 19.63 3.94 -27.38
N ILE A 279 19.72 2.62 -27.46
CA ILE A 279 20.88 1.91 -28.03
C ILE A 279 21.10 2.34 -29.47
N THR A 280 20.02 2.41 -30.27
CA THR A 280 20.11 2.82 -31.68
C THR A 280 20.55 4.28 -31.82
N ALA A 281 20.02 5.18 -31.00
CA ALA A 281 20.28 6.62 -31.10
C ALA A 281 21.63 7.05 -30.49
N TYR A 282 22.12 6.36 -29.45
CA TYR A 282 23.29 6.81 -28.66
C TYR A 282 24.36 5.74 -28.43
N GLY A 283 24.16 4.49 -28.85
CA GLY A 283 25.10 3.40 -28.60
C GLY A 283 26.51 3.65 -29.14
N GLY A 284 26.66 4.45 -30.20
CA GLY A 284 27.96 4.87 -30.73
C GLY A 284 28.70 5.94 -29.90
N SER A 285 28.05 6.55 -28.89
CA SER A 285 28.64 7.58 -28.02
C SER A 285 28.74 7.15 -26.55
N ASP A 286 28.50 5.87 -26.26
CA ASP A 286 28.32 5.36 -24.90
C ASP A 286 29.52 5.66 -23.99
N GLU A 287 30.73 5.27 -24.40
CA GLU A 287 31.95 5.44 -23.59
C GLU A 287 32.17 6.91 -23.18
N THR A 288 31.88 7.85 -24.09
CA THR A 288 31.98 9.29 -23.82
C THR A 288 30.91 9.75 -22.84
N LEU A 289 29.65 9.38 -23.07
CA LEU A 289 28.53 9.76 -22.20
C LEU A 289 28.68 9.18 -20.79
N VAL A 290 29.11 7.92 -20.67
CA VAL A 290 29.39 7.28 -19.39
C VAL A 290 30.50 8.02 -18.64
N LYS A 291 31.60 8.37 -19.32
CA LYS A 291 32.69 9.13 -18.69
C LYS A 291 32.25 10.49 -18.17
N ILE A 292 31.37 11.19 -18.90
CA ILE A 292 30.83 12.50 -18.51
C ILE A 292 29.85 12.36 -17.33
N PHE A 293 28.98 11.35 -17.34
CA PHE A 293 27.85 11.24 -16.42
C PHE A 293 27.96 10.12 -15.38
N GLN A 294 29.13 9.50 -15.20
CA GLN A 294 29.38 8.45 -14.19
C GLN A 294 29.06 8.88 -12.74
N LYS A 295 29.06 10.18 -12.44
CA LYS A 295 28.68 10.74 -11.12
C LYS A 295 27.30 11.41 -11.12
N ALA A 296 26.52 11.26 -12.19
CA ALA A 296 25.19 11.86 -12.27
C ALA A 296 24.30 11.34 -11.13
N THR A 297 23.43 12.21 -10.63
CA THR A 297 22.36 11.88 -9.68
C THR A 297 21.03 12.40 -10.20
N PHE A 298 19.94 11.84 -9.69
CA PHE A 298 18.58 12.29 -9.96
C PHE A 298 17.82 12.47 -8.66
N SER A 299 17.20 13.63 -8.48
CA SER A 299 16.22 13.83 -7.42
C SER A 299 14.94 13.04 -7.73
N PHE A 300 14.10 12.84 -6.71
CA PHE A 300 12.78 12.23 -6.92
C PHE A 300 11.91 13.06 -7.87
N GLU A 301 11.97 14.39 -7.80
CA GLU A 301 11.26 15.28 -8.73
C GLU A 301 11.72 15.07 -10.17
N GLN A 302 13.02 15.00 -10.43
CA GLN A 302 13.55 14.70 -11.76
C GLN A 302 13.08 13.34 -12.27
N PHE A 303 13.00 12.33 -11.38
CA PHE A 303 12.41 11.04 -11.71
C PHE A 303 10.91 11.15 -12.05
N ILE A 304 10.12 11.94 -11.32
CA ILE A 304 8.70 12.16 -11.63
C ILE A 304 8.51 12.82 -13.00
N HIS A 305 9.33 13.81 -13.34
CA HIS A 305 9.33 14.38 -14.69
C HIS A 305 9.70 13.36 -15.76
N HIS A 306 10.67 12.48 -15.48
CA HIS A 306 11.03 11.39 -16.38
C HIS A 306 9.89 10.39 -16.59
N VAL A 307 9.15 10.02 -15.53
CA VAL A 307 7.94 9.18 -15.63
C VAL A 307 6.89 9.82 -16.54
N LEU A 308 6.64 11.13 -16.40
CA LEU A 308 5.71 11.85 -17.26
C LEU A 308 6.19 11.90 -18.72
N TRP A 309 7.48 12.17 -18.93
CA TRP A 309 8.08 12.24 -20.27
C TRP A 309 8.00 10.90 -21.02
N THR A 310 8.33 9.79 -20.35
CA THR A 310 8.20 8.45 -20.94
C THR A 310 6.74 8.10 -21.27
N HIS A 311 5.78 8.54 -20.44
CA HIS A 311 4.36 8.38 -20.72
C HIS A 311 3.89 9.20 -21.94
N GLU A 312 4.35 10.44 -22.10
CA GLU A 312 4.06 11.29 -23.27
C GLU A 312 4.57 10.65 -24.57
N LEU A 313 5.75 10.02 -24.52
CA LEU A 313 6.31 9.27 -25.64
C LEU A 313 5.63 7.92 -25.90
N LYS A 314 4.69 7.50 -25.05
CA LYS A 314 4.06 6.17 -25.04
C LYS A 314 5.08 5.04 -24.85
N LEU A 315 6.16 5.32 -24.15
CA LEU A 315 7.27 4.40 -23.86
C LEU A 315 7.60 4.33 -22.36
N PRO A 316 6.60 4.25 -21.45
CA PRO A 316 6.88 4.09 -20.02
C PRO A 316 7.55 2.74 -19.75
N ASP A 317 8.50 2.72 -18.83
CA ASP A 317 9.09 1.48 -18.34
C ASP A 317 8.05 0.70 -17.52
N ILE A 318 8.14 -0.62 -17.56
CA ILE A 318 7.20 -1.52 -16.90
C ILE A 318 7.14 -1.34 -15.37
N HIS A 319 8.19 -0.82 -14.75
CA HIS A 319 8.24 -0.53 -13.31
C HIS A 319 7.36 0.67 -12.90
N TRP A 320 7.00 1.55 -13.84
CA TRP A 320 6.09 2.68 -13.60
C TRP A 320 4.91 2.75 -14.59
N LEU A 321 4.76 1.80 -15.52
CA LEU A 321 3.56 1.64 -16.34
C LEU A 321 2.34 1.29 -15.45
N SER A 322 1.21 1.98 -15.59
CA SER A 322 0.00 1.74 -14.78
C SER A 322 -0.45 0.27 -14.77
N ILE A 323 -0.99 -0.19 -13.65
CA ILE A 323 -1.52 -1.56 -13.50
C ILE A 323 -2.59 -1.85 -14.54
N PHE A 324 -3.44 -0.87 -14.84
CA PHE A 324 -4.45 -0.98 -15.90
C PHE A 324 -3.87 -1.43 -17.24
N ASN A 325 -2.71 -0.89 -17.62
CA ASN A 325 -2.04 -1.21 -18.87
C ASN A 325 -1.18 -2.48 -18.78
N THR A 326 -0.66 -2.84 -17.60
CA THR A 326 0.16 -4.06 -17.43
C THR A 326 -0.67 -5.33 -17.31
N CYS A 327 -1.78 -5.26 -16.55
CA CYS A 327 -2.59 -6.44 -16.19
C CYS A 327 -3.99 -6.43 -16.83
N HIS A 328 -4.38 -5.37 -17.54
CA HIS A 328 -5.68 -5.29 -18.22
C HIS A 328 -6.88 -5.74 -17.35
N PRO A 329 -7.05 -5.17 -16.14
CA PRO A 329 -7.96 -5.67 -15.10
C PRO A 329 -9.45 -5.64 -15.46
N CYS A 330 -9.83 -4.87 -16.48
CA CYS A 330 -11.21 -4.85 -17.00
C CYS A 330 -11.46 -5.82 -18.16
N PHE A 331 -10.39 -6.38 -18.74
CA PHE A 331 -10.45 -7.27 -19.90
C PHE A 331 -10.08 -8.72 -19.54
N TYR A 332 -9.45 -8.95 -18.40
CA TYR A 332 -9.16 -10.29 -17.89
C TYR A 332 -9.95 -10.55 -16.60
N HIS A 333 -10.52 -11.76 -16.46
CA HIS A 333 -11.30 -12.11 -15.29
C HIS A 333 -10.40 -12.49 -14.12
N TYR A 334 -10.41 -11.67 -13.07
CA TYR A 334 -9.73 -11.95 -11.82
C TYR A 334 -10.74 -12.42 -10.76
N ASP A 335 -10.46 -13.54 -10.13
CA ASP A 335 -11.20 -14.08 -8.99
C ASP A 335 -10.86 -13.30 -7.71
N TYR A 336 -9.62 -12.82 -7.60
CA TYR A 336 -9.08 -12.17 -6.39
C TYR A 336 -8.28 -10.92 -6.68
N VAL A 337 -8.35 -9.93 -5.79
CA VAL A 337 -7.50 -8.73 -5.81
C VAL A 337 -6.72 -8.65 -4.51
N ILE A 338 -5.40 -8.69 -4.63
CA ILE A 338 -4.43 -8.68 -3.52
C ILE A 338 -3.78 -7.31 -3.43
N HIS A 339 -3.85 -6.67 -2.27
CA HIS A 339 -3.16 -5.41 -2.00
C HIS A 339 -1.82 -5.69 -1.34
N LEU A 340 -0.75 -5.06 -1.84
CA LEU A 340 0.57 -5.25 -1.25
C LEU A 340 0.62 -4.74 0.19
N GLU A 341 -0.23 -3.77 0.52
CA GLU A 341 -0.39 -3.22 1.86
C GLU A 341 -0.89 -4.26 2.89
N THR A 342 -1.59 -5.31 2.45
CA THR A 342 -2.11 -6.41 3.29
C THR A 342 -1.69 -7.80 2.75
N VAL A 343 -0.54 -7.87 2.08
CA VAL A 343 -0.17 -9.06 1.29
C VAL A 343 -0.01 -10.34 2.11
N GLN A 344 0.44 -10.22 3.37
CA GLN A 344 0.60 -11.38 4.24
C GLN A 344 -0.75 -12.03 4.55
N GLU A 345 -1.75 -11.22 4.87
CA GLU A 345 -3.12 -11.66 5.12
C GLU A 345 -3.78 -12.14 3.81
N ASP A 346 -3.66 -11.34 2.74
CA ASP A 346 -4.28 -11.65 1.46
C ASP A 346 -3.73 -12.97 0.86
N VAL A 347 -2.43 -13.25 0.97
CA VAL A 347 -1.84 -14.50 0.46
C VAL A 347 -2.24 -15.70 1.32
N ARG A 348 -2.37 -15.53 2.65
CA ARG A 348 -2.90 -16.57 3.53
C ARG A 348 -4.31 -16.97 3.11
N ASP A 349 -5.18 -15.99 2.88
CA ASP A 349 -6.56 -16.24 2.46
C ASP A 349 -6.60 -16.87 1.07
N LEU A 350 -5.79 -16.34 0.14
CA LEU A 350 -5.66 -16.87 -1.21
C LEU A 350 -5.30 -18.36 -1.22
N LEU A 351 -4.30 -18.76 -0.42
CA LEU A 351 -3.87 -20.16 -0.29
C LEU A 351 -5.00 -21.05 0.22
N SER A 352 -5.76 -20.59 1.23
CA SER A 352 -6.91 -21.32 1.79
C SER A 352 -8.05 -21.50 0.77
N LEU A 353 -8.20 -20.55 -0.16
CA LEU A 353 -9.23 -20.57 -1.20
C LEU A 353 -8.79 -21.32 -2.47
N THR A 354 -7.54 -21.75 -2.56
CA THR A 354 -7.12 -22.66 -3.62
C THR A 354 -7.86 -23.98 -3.48
N GLN A 355 -8.03 -24.69 -4.59
CA GLN A 355 -8.66 -26.03 -4.59
C GLN A 355 -7.91 -27.07 -3.75
N PHE A 356 -6.67 -26.76 -3.34
CA PHE A 356 -5.83 -27.61 -2.51
C PHE A 356 -5.79 -27.17 -1.04
N GLN A 357 -6.46 -26.06 -0.68
CA GLN A 357 -6.54 -25.53 0.69
C GLN A 357 -5.16 -25.46 1.38
N LEU A 358 -4.19 -24.90 0.65
CA LEU A 358 -2.80 -24.80 1.11
C LEU A 358 -2.69 -23.97 2.39
N ASN A 359 -1.77 -24.34 3.27
CA ASN A 359 -1.50 -23.62 4.51
C ASN A 359 -0.37 -22.59 4.33
N SER A 360 -0.58 -21.35 4.79
CA SER A 360 0.45 -20.30 4.77
C SER A 360 1.66 -20.61 5.65
N ASP A 361 1.53 -21.47 6.67
CA ASP A 361 2.66 -21.84 7.52
C ASP A 361 3.61 -22.81 6.80
N GLU A 362 3.07 -23.65 5.91
CA GLU A 362 3.84 -24.55 5.05
C GLU A 362 4.38 -23.80 3.83
N TYR A 363 3.61 -22.84 3.32
CA TYR A 363 3.97 -22.02 2.17
C TYR A 363 3.96 -20.52 2.51
N PRO A 364 4.99 -20.03 3.24
CA PRO A 364 5.02 -18.63 3.65
C PRO A 364 5.36 -17.69 2.48
N PHE A 365 4.61 -16.59 2.35
CA PHE A 365 4.92 -15.55 1.38
C PHE A 365 6.19 -14.77 1.81
N PRO A 366 7.24 -14.74 0.97
CA PRO A 366 8.52 -14.18 1.39
C PRO A 366 8.48 -12.64 1.38
N ALA A 367 8.73 -12.00 2.53
CA ALA A 367 8.69 -10.54 2.69
C ALA A 367 9.97 -9.83 2.21
N LEU A 368 10.44 -10.13 1.00
CA LEU A 368 11.76 -9.71 0.49
C LEU A 368 11.89 -8.21 0.19
N HIS A 369 10.78 -7.47 0.16
CA HIS A 369 10.77 -6.06 -0.24
C HIS A 369 9.94 -5.13 0.67
N VAL A 370 9.70 -5.52 1.93
CA VAL A 370 9.31 -4.52 2.93
C VAL A 370 10.54 -3.64 3.12
N THR A 371 10.60 -2.54 2.37
CA THR A 371 11.71 -1.60 2.36
C THR A 371 11.76 -0.92 3.73
N LYS A 372 12.41 -1.59 4.69
CA LYS A 372 12.81 -1.01 5.98
C LYS A 372 13.99 -0.04 5.83
N GLU A 373 14.60 0.02 4.64
CA GLU A 373 15.70 0.92 4.34
C GLU A 373 15.19 2.24 3.74
N GLY A 374 14.84 3.15 4.64
CA GLY A 374 14.46 4.52 4.34
C GLY A 374 13.72 5.10 5.53
N THR A 375 14.41 5.90 6.35
CA THR A 375 13.81 6.57 7.52
C THR A 375 12.73 7.59 7.15
N SER A 376 12.64 7.97 5.87
CA SER A 376 11.63 8.88 5.34
C SER A 376 10.36 8.13 4.92
N SER A 377 9.22 8.57 5.46
CA SER A 377 7.88 8.21 4.99
C SER A 377 7.76 8.44 3.47
N ASP A 378 6.98 7.63 2.77
CA ASP A 378 6.75 7.79 1.32
C ASP A 378 6.23 9.20 0.98
N SER A 379 5.44 9.82 1.88
CA SER A 379 4.99 11.22 1.81
C SER A 379 6.11 12.24 1.63
N PHE A 380 7.30 12.00 2.20
CA PHE A 380 8.44 12.90 2.14
C PHE A 380 8.88 13.15 0.69
N TYR A 381 8.86 12.12 -0.16
CA TYR A 381 9.24 12.26 -1.57
C TYR A 381 8.30 13.19 -2.33
N PHE A 382 7.03 13.24 -1.94
CA PHE A 382 6.01 14.02 -2.63
C PHE A 382 5.85 15.44 -2.05
N ALA A 383 6.44 15.73 -0.90
CA ALA A 383 6.24 16.99 -0.17
C ALA A 383 6.57 18.25 -1.00
N ASN A 384 7.58 18.16 -1.87
CA ASN A 384 8.06 19.29 -2.68
C ASN A 384 7.73 19.17 -4.18
N ILE A 385 6.92 18.19 -4.60
CA ILE A 385 6.54 18.07 -6.01
C ILE A 385 5.50 19.15 -6.34
N PRO A 386 5.70 19.98 -7.38
CA PRO A 386 4.75 21.02 -7.74
C PRO A 386 3.35 20.44 -8.01
N SER A 387 2.31 21.13 -7.52
CA SER A 387 0.93 20.61 -7.59
C SER A 387 0.47 20.30 -9.02
N HIS A 388 0.89 21.10 -10.00
CA HIS A 388 0.58 20.85 -11.41
C HIS A 388 1.24 19.57 -11.95
N VAL A 389 2.43 19.22 -11.48
CA VAL A 389 3.11 17.95 -11.79
C VAL A 389 2.35 16.79 -11.13
N MET A 390 1.95 16.93 -9.86
CA MET A 390 1.15 15.92 -9.17
C MET A 390 -0.21 15.66 -9.85
N GLN A 391 -0.89 16.69 -10.34
CA GLN A 391 -2.13 16.53 -11.10
C GLN A 391 -1.93 15.67 -12.36
N ARG A 392 -0.80 15.84 -13.05
CA ARG A 392 -0.46 15.01 -14.21
C ARG A 392 -0.18 13.56 -13.81
N ILE A 393 0.52 13.33 -12.70
CA ILE A 393 0.72 11.97 -12.16
C ILE A 393 -0.63 11.32 -11.78
N PHE A 394 -1.53 12.06 -11.13
CA PHE A 394 -2.87 11.56 -10.84
C PHE A 394 -3.67 11.24 -12.11
N HIS A 395 -3.44 11.97 -13.20
CA HIS A 395 -4.06 11.66 -14.48
C HIS A 395 -3.50 10.35 -15.08
N VAL A 396 -2.17 10.17 -15.08
CA VAL A 396 -1.51 8.94 -15.55
C VAL A 396 -2.03 7.69 -14.84
N TYR A 397 -2.20 7.76 -13.52
CA TYR A 397 -2.65 6.61 -12.70
C TYR A 397 -4.14 6.66 -12.33
N ALA A 398 -4.95 7.48 -13.01
CA ALA A 398 -6.34 7.71 -12.64
C ALA A 398 -7.18 6.43 -12.56
N LEU A 399 -6.95 5.50 -13.50
CA LEU A 399 -7.63 4.21 -13.50
C LEU A 399 -7.18 3.32 -12.35
N ASP A 400 -5.89 3.26 -12.04
CA ASP A 400 -5.38 2.46 -10.93
C ASP A 400 -6.00 2.92 -9.59
N PHE A 401 -6.11 4.24 -9.36
CA PHE A 401 -6.79 4.75 -8.16
C PHE A 401 -8.26 4.33 -8.09
N LYS A 402 -9.00 4.48 -9.19
CA LYS A 402 -10.44 4.17 -9.23
C LYS A 402 -10.73 2.68 -9.12
N LEU A 403 -10.03 1.86 -9.90
CA LEU A 403 -10.30 0.43 -10.03
C LEU A 403 -9.93 -0.37 -8.78
N PHE A 404 -8.95 0.10 -8.01
CA PHE A 404 -8.45 -0.58 -6.82
C PHE A 404 -8.76 0.17 -5.51
N GLY A 405 -9.56 1.23 -5.56
CA GLY A 405 -10.03 1.94 -4.37
C GLY A 405 -8.93 2.67 -3.59
N TYR A 406 -7.83 3.05 -4.26
CA TYR A 406 -6.75 3.78 -3.61
C TYR A 406 -7.09 5.27 -3.46
N SER A 407 -6.79 5.83 -2.29
CA SER A 407 -6.80 7.28 -2.07
C SER A 407 -5.65 7.95 -2.84
N LYS A 408 -5.68 9.27 -3.01
CA LYS A 408 -4.56 10.01 -3.61
C LYS A 408 -3.47 10.41 -2.60
N ASN A 409 -3.63 10.00 -1.34
CA ASN A 409 -2.71 10.31 -0.25
C ASN A 409 -1.74 9.14 -0.04
N VAL A 410 -0.50 9.42 0.35
CA VAL A 410 0.55 8.40 0.55
C VAL A 410 1.30 8.61 1.85
#